data_AF-A0A655JU52-F1
#
_entry.id   AF-A0A655JU52-F1
#
_cell.length_a   1.000
_cell.length_b   1.000
_cell.length_c   1.000
_cell.angle_alpha   90.00
_cell.angle_beta   90.00
_cell.angle_gamma   90.00
#
_symmetry.space_group_name_H-M   'P 1'
#
loop_
_entity.id
_entity.type
_entity.pdbx_description
1 polymer ?
#
loop_
_entity_poly.entity_id
_entity_poly.type
_entity_poly.pdbx_seq_one_letter_code
_entity_poly.pdbx_strand_id
1 'polypeptide(L)' 'MSKLRAAKLRVPINDSWIAATAVAHGIAILTQDNDYAAMPDVEVITI' A
#
# COMPACT_ATOMS: atom_id res chain seq x y z
N MET A 1 18.49 11.70 3.82
CA MET A 1 17.45 10.77 4.34
C MET A 1 16.30 11.61 4.90
N SER A 2 15.10 11.52 4.32
CA SER A 2 13.92 12.25 4.82
C SER A 2 13.53 11.73 6.21
N LYS A 3 13.29 12.64 7.16
CA LYS A 3 12.90 12.35 8.56
C LYS A 3 11.68 11.41 8.67
N LEU A 4 10.85 11.35 7.63
CA LEU A 4 9.65 10.51 7.57
C LEU A 4 9.98 9.00 7.55
N ARG A 5 11.07 8.59 6.88
CA ARG A 5 11.51 7.19 6.83
C ARG A 5 12.02 6.69 8.19
N ALA A 6 12.63 7.58 8.98
CA ALA A 6 13.23 7.22 10.27
C ALA A 6 12.19 6.92 11.35
N ALA A 7 10.97 7.46 11.21
CA ALA A 7 9.95 7.36 12.25
C ALA A 7 9.10 6.09 12.19
N LYS A 8 9.18 5.26 11.14
CA LYS A 8 8.22 4.16 10.86
C LYS A 8 6.74 4.54 10.95
N LEU A 9 6.42 5.83 11.09
CA LEU A 9 5.09 6.39 10.97
C LEU A 9 4.76 6.45 9.48
N ARG A 10 4.56 5.28 8.86
CA ARG A 10 3.77 5.21 7.63
C ARG A 10 2.41 5.79 8.02
N VAL A 11 2.12 6.99 7.53
CA VAL A 11 0.78 7.52 7.66
C VAL A 11 -0.07 6.66 6.72
N PRO A 12 -0.99 5.81 7.23
CA PRO A 12 -1.70 4.81 6.43
C PRO A 12 -2.54 5.41 5.29
N ILE A 13 -2.78 6.73 5.35
CA ILE A 13 -3.53 7.51 4.37
C ILE A 13 -3.01 7.29 2.95
N ASN A 14 -1.69 7.26 2.74
CA ASN A 14 -1.15 7.07 1.39
C ASN A 14 -1.44 5.67 0.87
N ASP A 15 -1.29 4.64 1.71
CA ASP A 15 -1.55 3.26 1.32
C ASP A 15 -3.05 3.06 0.99
N SER A 16 -3.95 3.73 1.71
CA SER A 16 -5.38 3.73 1.39
C SER A 16 -5.69 4.34 0.01
N TRP A 17 -5.04 5.45 -0.36
CA TRP A 17 -5.23 6.05 -1.69
C TRP A 17 -4.66 5.18 -2.82
N ILE A 18 -3.51 4.54 -2.58
CA ILE A 18 -2.92 3.60 -3.54
C ILE A 18 -3.86 2.40 -3.74
N ALA A 19 -4.37 1.81 -2.66
CA ALA A 19 -5.32 0.70 -2.71
C ALA A 19 -6.61 1.05 -3.45
N ALA A 20 -7.23 2.20 -3.13
CA ALA A 20 -8.44 2.64 -3.80
C ALA A 20 -8.23 2.85 -5.31
N THR A 21 -7.07 3.38 -5.70
CA THR A 21 -6.70 3.55 -7.11
C THR A 21 -6.54 2.20 -7.80
N ALA A 22 -5.85 1.25 -7.16
CA ALA A 22 -5.66 -0.09 -7.69
C ALA A 22 -6.99 -0.82 -7.94
N VAL A 23 -7.91 -0.76 -6.97
CA VAL A 23 -9.27 -1.33 -7.09
C VAL A 23 -10.05 -0.64 -8.20
N ALA A 24 -10.04 0.70 -8.25
CA ALA A 24 -10.78 1.46 -9.27
C ALA A 24 -10.32 1.16 -10.71
N HIS A 25 -9.05 0.77 -10.87
CA HIS A 25 -8.48 0.43 -12.18
C HIS A 25 -8.37 -1.09 -12.43
N GLY A 26 -8.71 -1.93 -11.46
CA GLY A 26 -8.58 -3.39 -11.58
C GLY A 26 -7.13 -3.85 -11.81
N ILE A 27 -6.17 -3.24 -11.11
CA ILE A 27 -4.75 -3.56 -11.22
C ILE A 27 -4.19 -4.07 -9.88
N ALA A 28 -3.19 -4.96 -9.94
CA ALA A 28 -2.53 -5.50 -8.76
C ALA A 28 -1.48 -4.53 -8.18
N ILE A 29 -1.33 -4.55 -6.85
CA ILE A 29 -0.24 -3.86 -6.14
C ILE A 29 0.94 -4.82 -5.99
N LEU A 30 2.09 -4.45 -6.56
CA LEU A 30 3.37 -5.12 -6.35
C LEU A 30 4.11 -4.48 -5.17
N THR A 31 4.38 -5.23 -4.11
CA THR A 31 4.98 -4.69 -2.89
C THR A 31 5.83 -5.71 -2.12
N GLN A 32 6.73 -5.22 -1.28
CA GLN A 32 7.45 -6.01 -0.26
C GLN A 32 6.78 -5.94 1.12
N ASP A 33 5.76 -5.09 1.26
CA ASP A 33 5.09 -4.84 2.52
C ASP A 33 3.81 -5.65 2.65
N ASN A 34 3.51 -6.10 3.86
CA ASN A 34 2.30 -6.87 4.15
C ASN A 34 1.06 -5.99 4.43
N ASP A 35 1.21 -4.66 4.42
CA ASP A 35 0.16 -3.71 4.80
C ASP A 35 -1.10 -3.81 3.92
N TYR A 36 -0.93 -4.19 2.66
CA TYR A 36 -2.03 -4.32 1.69
C TYR A 36 -2.79 -5.65 1.80
N ALA A 37 -2.22 -6.69 2.43
CA ALA A 37 -2.84 -8.01 2.50
C ALA A 37 -4.12 -8.05 3.34
N ALA A 38 -4.31 -7.07 4.24
CA ALA A 38 -5.51 -6.93 5.04
C ALA A 38 -6.59 -6.05 4.39
N MET A 39 -6.32 -5.47 3.21
CA MET A 39 -7.26 -4.58 2.53
C MET A 39 -8.19 -5.38 1.60
N PRO A 40 -9.52 -5.27 1.75
CA PRO A 40 -10.47 -5.98 0.90
C PRO A 40 -10.38 -5.52 -0.55
N ASP A 41 -10.66 -6.44 -1.48
CA ASP A 41 -10.69 -6.22 -2.94
C ASP A 41 -9.37 -5.79 -3.60
N VAL A 42 -8.29 -5.65 -2.83
CA VAL A 42 -6.94 -5.38 -3.35
C VAL A 42 -6.28 -6.68 -3.78
N GLU A 43 -5.91 -6.77 -5.06
CA GLU A 43 -5.03 -7.82 -5.55
C GLU A 43 -3.56 -7.46 -5.23
N VAL A 44 -2.82 -8.36 -4.61
CA VAL A 44 -1.44 -8.12 -4.16
C VAL A 44 -0.49 -9.16 -4.71
N ILE A 45 0.62 -8.70 -5.27
CA ILE A 45 1.77 -9.53 -5.65
C ILE A 45 2.93 -9.17 -4.71
N THR A 46 3.41 -10.16 -3.96
CA THR A 46 4.53 -9.97 -3.03
C THR A 46 5.85 -10.38 -3.66
N ILE A 47 6.92 -9.61 -3.43
CA ILE A 47 8.30 -9.90 -3.85
C ILE A 47 9.30 -9.83 -2.70
#